data_AF-A0A925LS58-F1
#
_entry.id   AF-A0A925LS58-F1
#
_cell.length_a   1.000
_cell.length_b   1.000
_cell.length_c   1.000
_cell.angle_alpha   90.00
_cell.angle_beta   90.00
_cell.angle_gamma   90.00
#
_symmetry.space_group_name_H-M   'P 1'
#
loop_
_entity.id
_entity.type
_entity.pdbx_description
1 polymer ?
#
loop_
_entity_poly.entity_id
_entity_poly.type
_entity_poly.pdbx_seq_one_letter_code
_entity_poly.pdbx_strand_id
1 'polypeptide(L)'
;MRPFRHSILIVVGAITLLQSTRAQDAGVVAEVAAPPLVTRFYDITLLTTSWQQFPFDGGSGIRPGATHQLIGGFGGGGGGGFSLPAESLQGGGGFFSLPMEPTQFGGGAGGLGGGAAQVQSVEPALTQQLEERGESLSNLIVNHIDPPSWTNSGVGTGEITELSNTLIVRQTESVHQQVAEFLKSLTNSAIGTGTYRVEAWWIPATEPSAMQLKNLLSGKLEEASVLEQLAGLCEDEGGYHGTLLCRDRITTHMTSGKKVPVIIGSTPVVGTGSAGHSPTVQILHLGLMLEARVTTVPDFLISEVDGKKSDQVELNFRSQVTGSDAHVQDRSTIEKIDRYELGEHIAAGSCRIRIGTPRLIASLTRLSNQERHDTSIPPELNLVVRVTRLAE
;
A
#
# COMPACT_ATOMS: atom_id res chain seq x y z
N MET A 1 -30.18 -7.92 -42.97
CA MET A 1 -28.72 -7.79 -43.18
C MET A 1 -28.48 -6.70 -44.21
N ARG A 2 -27.98 -5.53 -43.79
CA ARG A 2 -27.57 -4.44 -44.69
C ARG A 2 -26.04 -4.29 -44.58
N PRO A 3 -25.30 -4.17 -45.69
CA PRO A 3 -23.85 -4.02 -45.62
C PRO A 3 -23.48 -2.59 -45.22
N PHE A 4 -22.72 -2.45 -44.15
CA PHE A 4 -22.07 -1.20 -43.73
C PHE A 4 -20.96 -0.85 -44.73
N ARG A 5 -21.14 0.24 -45.49
CA ARG A 5 -20.10 0.83 -46.33
C ARG A 5 -19.14 1.62 -45.44
N HIS A 6 -17.88 1.20 -45.39
CA HIS A 6 -16.80 1.97 -44.79
C HIS A 6 -16.35 3.04 -45.82
N SER A 7 -16.62 4.30 -45.52
CA SER A 7 -16.07 5.43 -46.26
C SER A 7 -14.75 5.85 -45.60
N ILE A 8 -13.63 5.45 -46.20
CA ILE A 8 -12.30 5.94 -45.81
C ILE A 8 -12.08 7.28 -46.54
N LEU A 9 -12.06 8.38 -45.78
CA LEU A 9 -11.71 9.71 -46.27
C LEU A 9 -10.20 9.91 -46.07
N ILE A 10 -9.42 9.79 -47.14
CA ILE A 10 -7.99 10.12 -47.14
C ILE A 10 -7.84 11.59 -47.52
N VAL A 11 -7.51 12.44 -46.54
CA VAL A 11 -7.15 13.85 -46.78
C VAL A 11 -5.65 13.91 -47.06
N VAL A 12 -5.29 13.95 -48.35
CA VAL A 12 -3.92 14.20 -48.80
C VAL A 12 -3.70 15.71 -48.83
N GLY A 13 -3.16 16.25 -47.74
CA GLY A 13 -2.69 17.64 -47.70
C GLY A 13 -1.36 17.77 -48.44
N ALA A 14 -1.38 18.34 -49.64
CA ALA A 14 -0.17 18.68 -50.38
C ALA A 14 0.55 19.87 -49.71
N ILE A 15 1.59 19.57 -48.92
CA ILE A 15 2.49 20.59 -48.35
C ILE A 15 3.42 21.06 -49.47
N THR A 16 3.19 22.27 -49.97
CA THR A 16 4.07 22.96 -50.92
C THR A 16 5.23 23.60 -50.14
N LEU A 17 6.38 22.91 -50.08
CA LEU A 17 7.63 23.47 -49.57
C LEU A 17 8.23 24.42 -50.61
N LEU A 18 7.96 25.72 -50.45
CA LEU A 18 8.70 26.79 -51.12
C LEU A 18 10.10 26.88 -50.49
N GLN A 19 11.08 26.22 -51.10
CA GLN A 19 12.49 26.41 -50.77
C GLN A 19 12.94 27.79 -51.27
N SER A 20 12.98 28.77 -50.35
CA SER A 20 13.61 30.07 -50.57
C SER A 20 15.13 29.90 -50.53
N THR A 21 15.75 29.69 -51.69
CA THR A 21 17.21 29.80 -51.87
C THR A 21 17.63 31.28 -51.84
N ARG A 22 17.79 31.83 -50.63
CA ARG A 22 18.51 33.09 -50.45
C ARG A 22 20.01 32.80 -50.48
N ALA A 23 20.71 33.40 -51.43
CA ALA A 23 22.15 33.41 -51.51
C ALA A 23 22.73 33.90 -50.17
N GLN A 24 23.58 33.07 -49.56
CA GLN A 24 24.31 33.38 -48.34
C GLN A 24 25.36 34.44 -48.65
N ASP A 25 25.09 35.67 -48.21
CA ASP A 25 26.16 36.60 -47.86
C ASP A 25 26.96 35.98 -46.72
N ALA A 26 28.27 35.83 -46.92
CA ALA A 26 29.23 35.38 -45.91
C ALA A 26 29.43 36.46 -44.85
N GLY A 27 28.37 36.74 -44.09
CA GLY A 27 28.43 37.56 -42.89
C GLY A 27 29.18 36.79 -41.81
N VAL A 28 30.18 37.44 -41.22
CA VAL A 28 30.89 37.00 -40.01
C VAL A 28 29.85 36.54 -39.00
N VAL A 29 29.72 35.23 -38.80
CA VAL A 29 28.80 34.65 -37.82
C VAL A 29 29.34 35.08 -36.47
N ALA A 30 28.71 36.09 -35.87
CA ALA A 30 29.02 36.51 -34.52
C ALA A 30 28.92 35.27 -33.63
N GLU A 31 30.03 34.94 -32.97
CA GLU A 31 30.13 33.85 -32.01
C GLU A 31 29.03 34.04 -30.96
N VAL A 32 27.95 33.27 -31.10
CA VAL A 32 26.81 33.35 -30.18
C VAL A 32 27.32 32.83 -28.85
N ALA A 33 27.46 33.74 -27.88
CA ALA A 33 27.90 33.41 -26.53
C ALA A 33 27.08 32.23 -26.00
N ALA A 34 27.77 31.19 -25.50
CA ALA A 34 27.12 30.00 -24.98
C ALA A 34 26.13 30.38 -23.86
N PRO A 35 24.91 29.81 -23.86
CA PRO A 35 23.94 30.07 -22.80
C PRO A 35 24.49 29.67 -21.43
N PRO A 36 24.21 30.43 -20.36
CA PRO A 36 24.72 30.14 -19.04
C PRO A 36 24.15 28.82 -18.51
N LEU A 37 25.00 28.02 -17.86
CA LEU A 37 24.60 26.80 -17.17
C LEU A 37 24.03 27.15 -15.79
N VAL A 38 22.88 26.57 -15.47
CA VAL A 38 22.22 26.70 -14.17
C VAL A 38 22.18 25.33 -13.51
N THR A 39 22.27 25.27 -12.18
CA THR A 39 22.10 24.02 -11.42
C THR A 39 20.70 24.00 -10.79
N ARG A 40 19.96 22.91 -10.97
CA ARG A 40 18.66 22.67 -10.32
C ARG A 40 18.62 21.32 -9.63
N PHE A 41 17.76 21.25 -8.62
CA PHE A 41 17.48 20.06 -7.83
C PHE A 41 16.06 19.61 -8.13
N TYR A 42 15.89 18.35 -8.52
CA TYR A 42 14.58 17.74 -8.74
C TYR A 42 14.35 16.67 -7.69
N ASP A 43 13.24 16.79 -6.97
CA ASP A 43 12.77 15.75 -6.07
C ASP A 43 12.17 14.60 -6.89
N ILE A 44 12.82 13.44 -6.81
CA ILE A 44 12.41 12.20 -7.47
C ILE A 44 11.92 11.16 -6.45
N THR A 45 11.68 11.56 -5.19
CA THR A 45 11.19 10.69 -4.10
C THR A 45 10.02 9.82 -4.54
N LEU A 46 9.08 10.37 -5.28
CA LEU A 46 7.91 9.64 -5.76
C LEU A 46 8.27 8.48 -6.70
N LEU A 47 9.31 8.65 -7.51
CA LEU A 47 9.78 7.65 -8.49
C LEU A 47 10.72 6.62 -7.84
N THR A 48 11.53 7.06 -6.87
CA THR A 48 12.59 6.24 -6.27
C THR A 48 12.17 5.49 -5.02
N THR A 49 11.27 6.07 -4.22
CA THR A 49 10.87 5.47 -2.96
C THR A 49 9.83 4.41 -3.23
N SER A 50 10.14 3.16 -2.90
CA SER A 50 9.10 2.13 -2.79
C SER A 50 8.13 2.59 -1.72
N TRP A 51 6.88 2.79 -2.11
CA TRP A 51 5.82 3.01 -1.14
C TRP A 51 5.79 1.75 -0.28
N GLN A 52 6.13 1.90 1.01
CA GLN A 52 6.14 0.78 1.94
C GLN A 52 4.71 0.25 2.02
N GLN A 53 4.47 -0.80 1.25
CA GLN A 53 3.33 -1.66 1.44
C GLN A 53 3.69 -2.45 2.68
N PHE A 54 3.16 -2.01 3.82
CA PHE A 54 3.06 -2.86 4.98
C PHE A 54 1.80 -3.69 4.75
N PRO A 55 1.90 -4.89 4.14
CA PRO A 55 0.73 -5.76 4.09
C PRO A 55 0.27 -5.93 5.52
N PHE A 56 -0.98 -5.57 5.77
CA PHE A 56 -1.53 -5.77 7.09
C PHE A 56 -1.55 -7.28 7.36
N ASP A 57 -0.77 -7.69 8.35
CA ASP A 57 -0.89 -9.01 8.92
C ASP A 57 -1.94 -8.91 10.03
N GLY A 58 -3.14 -9.40 9.75
CA GLY A 58 -4.25 -9.46 10.73
C GLY A 58 -3.98 -10.37 11.92
N GLY A 59 -2.75 -10.90 12.04
CA GLY A 59 -2.36 -11.79 13.10
C GLY A 59 -2.97 -13.19 12.94
N SER A 60 -3.70 -13.49 11.86
CA SER A 60 -4.24 -14.83 11.62
C SER A 60 -3.17 -15.82 11.12
N GLY A 61 -2.00 -15.31 10.72
CA GLY A 61 -0.84 -16.11 10.37
C GLY A 61 -0.15 -16.70 11.60
N ILE A 62 -0.73 -17.72 12.23
CA ILE A 62 0.13 -18.78 12.78
C ILE A 62 0.80 -19.42 11.56
N ARG A 63 1.93 -18.87 11.10
CA ARG A 63 2.83 -19.61 10.23
C ARG A 63 3.45 -20.69 11.13
N PRO A 64 3.08 -21.97 11.00
CA PRO A 64 3.68 -23.03 11.80
C PRO A 64 5.16 -23.08 11.41
N GLY A 65 6.05 -22.59 12.27
CA GLY A 65 7.50 -22.64 12.04
C GLY A 65 8.25 -21.32 12.13
N ALA A 66 7.59 -20.16 12.20
CA ALA A 66 8.26 -18.90 12.50
C ALA A 66 8.10 -18.58 14.00
N THR A 67 8.69 -19.41 14.86
CA THR A 67 8.96 -18.99 16.24
C THR A 67 9.85 -17.77 16.16
N HIS A 68 9.28 -16.57 16.29
CA HIS A 68 10.00 -15.38 16.72
C HIS A 68 10.49 -15.68 18.13
N GLN A 69 11.58 -16.43 18.21
CA GLN A 69 12.46 -16.42 19.35
C GLN A 69 12.94 -14.97 19.46
N LEU A 70 12.21 -14.18 20.24
CA LEU A 70 12.77 -13.15 21.12
C LEU A 70 13.71 -13.85 22.12
N ILE A 71 14.64 -14.68 21.63
CA ILE A 71 15.86 -14.98 22.33
C ILE A 71 16.63 -13.68 22.22
N GLY A 72 16.46 -12.84 23.25
CA GLY A 72 17.53 -11.94 23.63
C GLY A 72 18.79 -12.80 23.65
N GLY A 73 19.66 -12.55 22.69
CA GLY A 73 20.91 -13.27 22.57
C GLY A 73 21.67 -13.09 23.87
N PHE A 74 21.58 -14.08 24.76
CA PHE A 74 22.67 -14.45 25.62
C PHE A 74 23.76 -14.99 24.69
N GLY A 75 24.42 -14.04 24.02
CA GLY A 75 25.71 -14.27 23.39
C GLY A 75 26.61 -14.76 24.52
N GLY A 76 26.82 -16.07 24.54
CA GLY A 76 27.96 -16.70 25.17
C GLY A 76 29.21 -16.17 24.49
N GLY A 77 29.57 -14.93 24.82
CA GLY A 77 30.89 -14.40 24.62
C GLY A 77 31.82 -15.22 25.50
N GLY A 78 32.60 -16.08 24.87
CA GLY A 78 33.80 -16.65 25.46
C GLY A 78 34.69 -15.52 25.94
N GLY A 79 34.58 -15.18 27.22
CA GLY A 79 35.55 -14.40 27.96
C GLY A 79 36.53 -15.35 28.61
N GLY A 80 37.71 -15.48 28.02
CA GLY A 80 38.83 -16.14 28.67
C GLY A 80 39.23 -15.42 29.95
N GLY A 81 39.65 -16.22 30.94
CA GLY A 81 40.61 -15.84 31.97
C GLY A 81 40.16 -14.85 33.03
N PHE A 82 39.77 -15.36 34.20
CA PHE A 82 40.33 -14.88 35.48
C PHE A 82 40.10 -15.95 36.56
N SER A 83 41.15 -16.72 36.83
CA SER A 83 41.23 -17.63 37.98
C SER A 83 41.48 -16.80 39.23
N LEU A 84 40.46 -16.56 40.05
CA LEU A 84 40.64 -16.08 41.42
C LEU A 84 40.55 -17.28 42.38
N PRO A 85 41.45 -17.38 43.37
CA PRO A 85 41.52 -18.54 44.25
C PRO A 85 40.35 -18.56 45.22
N ALA A 86 39.95 -19.78 45.53
CA ALA A 86 39.01 -20.11 46.58
C ALA A 86 39.48 -19.58 47.94
N GLU A 87 38.66 -18.75 48.58
CA GLU A 87 38.41 -18.81 50.03
C GLU A 87 37.34 -17.81 50.43
N SER A 88 36.43 -18.26 51.30
CA SER A 88 35.44 -17.49 52.07
C SER A 88 34.26 -16.88 51.30
N LEU A 89 33.08 -17.47 51.42
CA LEU A 89 32.03 -16.94 52.32
C LEU A 89 30.76 -17.77 52.23
N GLN A 90 30.53 -18.44 53.36
CA GLN A 90 29.31 -19.10 53.79
C GLN A 90 28.28 -18.02 54.18
N GLY A 91 27.09 -18.04 53.58
CA GLY A 91 25.90 -17.42 54.19
C GLY A 91 24.97 -16.63 53.26
N GLY A 92 23.67 -16.97 53.31
CA GLY A 92 22.53 -16.16 52.85
C GLY A 92 22.24 -16.32 51.35
N GLY A 93 21.12 -16.89 50.91
CA GLY A 93 19.76 -16.57 51.35
C GLY A 93 19.07 -15.78 50.23
N GLY A 94 18.41 -16.48 49.31
CA GLY A 94 17.33 -15.97 48.45
C GLY A 94 17.65 -14.81 47.50
N PHE A 95 18.23 -15.11 46.33
CA PHE A 95 18.20 -14.20 45.18
C PHE A 95 17.07 -14.61 44.22
N PHE A 96 15.86 -14.13 44.49
CA PHE A 96 14.92 -13.84 43.41
C PHE A 96 15.24 -12.44 42.88
N SER A 97 16.06 -12.37 41.83
CA SER A 97 16.25 -11.13 41.08
C SER A 97 15.02 -10.92 40.20
N LEU A 98 13.98 -10.31 40.74
CA LEU A 98 12.98 -9.63 39.90
C LEU A 98 13.70 -8.42 39.29
N PRO A 99 13.78 -8.29 37.96
CA PRO A 99 14.26 -7.05 37.35
C PRO A 99 13.25 -5.95 37.72
N MET A 100 13.61 -5.11 38.69
CA MET A 100 12.91 -3.85 38.96
C MET A 100 13.42 -2.80 37.97
N GLU A 101 13.03 -2.94 36.71
CA GLU A 101 12.85 -1.77 35.85
C GLU A 101 11.52 -1.95 35.13
N PRO A 102 10.60 -0.97 35.19
CA PRO A 102 9.47 -0.97 34.27
C PRO A 102 10.07 -0.96 32.87
N THR A 103 9.78 -1.98 32.09
CA THR A 103 10.17 -2.08 30.69
C THR A 103 9.70 -0.79 30.03
N GLN A 104 10.64 0.11 29.80
CA GLN A 104 10.39 1.43 29.27
C GLN A 104 9.91 1.21 27.83
N PHE A 105 8.58 1.28 27.68
CA PHE A 105 7.91 1.33 26.40
C PHE A 105 8.25 2.68 25.76
N GLY A 106 9.47 2.80 25.23
CA GLY A 106 10.04 4.06 24.81
C GLY A 106 11.24 3.87 23.91
N GLY A 107 10.99 4.00 22.60
CA GLY A 107 11.93 4.51 21.60
C GLY A 107 13.36 3.99 21.64
N GLY A 108 13.62 2.89 20.94
CA GLY A 108 14.98 2.41 20.71
C GLY A 108 15.09 1.69 19.38
N ALA A 109 15.53 2.44 18.37
CA ALA A 109 15.97 1.91 17.08
C ALA A 109 17.10 0.89 17.31
N GLY A 110 16.88 -0.36 16.93
CA GLY A 110 17.86 -1.43 17.12
C GLY A 110 17.31 -2.81 16.84
N GLY A 111 16.78 -3.04 15.63
CA GLY A 111 16.25 -4.34 15.21
C GLY A 111 17.18 -5.06 14.22
N LEU A 112 18.23 -5.70 14.73
CA LEU A 112 19.07 -6.66 13.99
C LEU A 112 18.64 -8.08 14.40
N GLY A 113 17.85 -8.73 13.54
CA GLY A 113 17.36 -10.09 13.76
C GLY A 113 16.24 -10.48 12.79
N GLY A 114 16.42 -10.16 11.51
CA GLY A 114 15.42 -10.37 10.46
C GLY A 114 15.37 -11.83 10.00
N GLY A 115 14.46 -12.61 10.56
CA GLY A 115 13.92 -13.77 9.85
C GLY A 115 13.20 -13.26 8.62
N ALA A 116 13.69 -13.62 7.43
CA ALA A 116 13.13 -13.24 6.15
C ALA A 116 11.74 -13.88 5.95
N ALA A 117 10.73 -13.30 6.59
CA ALA A 117 9.40 -13.37 6.05
C ALA A 117 9.48 -12.71 4.67
N GLN A 118 9.43 -13.51 3.61
CA GLN A 118 9.25 -13.01 2.25
C GLN A 118 7.97 -12.18 2.25
N VAL A 119 8.11 -10.85 2.38
CA VAL A 119 7.06 -9.88 2.12
C VAL A 119 6.78 -10.03 0.63
N GLN A 120 5.77 -10.83 0.31
CA GLN A 120 5.37 -11.08 -1.06
C GLN A 120 4.84 -9.77 -1.67
N SER A 121 5.43 -9.44 -2.81
CA SER A 121 5.01 -8.41 -3.77
C SER A 121 4.82 -7.00 -3.21
N VAL A 122 5.90 -6.40 -2.70
CA VAL A 122 6.04 -4.94 -2.87
C VAL A 122 6.21 -4.72 -4.37
N GLU A 123 5.31 -3.95 -4.98
CA GLU A 123 5.52 -3.52 -6.35
C GLU A 123 6.87 -2.78 -6.40
N PRO A 124 7.84 -3.25 -7.21
CA PRO A 124 9.16 -2.67 -7.20
C PRO A 124 9.04 -1.19 -7.54
N ALA A 125 9.71 -0.33 -6.76
CA ALA A 125 9.85 1.07 -7.13
C ALA A 125 10.37 1.17 -8.56
N LEU A 126 10.07 2.25 -9.28
CA LEU A 126 10.59 2.42 -10.63
C LEU A 126 12.11 2.27 -10.65
N THR A 127 12.81 2.76 -9.63
CA THR A 127 14.25 2.55 -9.48
C THR A 127 14.63 1.09 -9.39
N GLN A 128 13.90 0.25 -8.67
CA GLN A 128 14.18 -1.18 -8.61
C GLN A 128 13.94 -1.86 -9.97
N GLN A 129 12.90 -1.46 -10.71
CA GLN A 129 12.67 -1.95 -12.08
C GLN A 129 13.77 -1.49 -13.04
N LEU A 130 14.28 -0.27 -12.87
CA LEU A 130 15.37 0.27 -13.66
C LEU A 130 16.70 -0.41 -13.30
N GLU A 131 16.98 -0.63 -12.02
CA GLU A 131 18.14 -1.38 -11.53
C GLU A 131 18.14 -2.83 -12.04
N GLU A 132 16.98 -3.51 -12.03
CA GLU A 132 16.82 -4.84 -12.62
C GLU A 132 17.11 -4.86 -14.13
N ARG A 133 16.89 -3.72 -14.82
CA ARG A 133 17.23 -3.54 -16.24
C ARG A 133 18.65 -3.01 -16.47
N GLY A 134 19.38 -2.70 -15.41
CA GLY A 134 20.70 -2.05 -15.49
C GLY A 134 20.64 -0.61 -16.03
N GLU A 135 19.48 0.04 -15.97
CA GLU A 135 19.28 1.42 -16.39
C GLU A 135 19.21 2.34 -15.16
N SER A 136 19.74 3.56 -15.25
CA SER A 136 19.55 4.61 -14.25
C SER A 136 18.61 5.68 -14.81
N LEU A 137 17.95 6.44 -13.92
CA LEU A 137 17.08 7.54 -14.35
C LEU A 137 17.87 8.61 -15.11
N SER A 138 19.10 8.86 -14.68
CA SER A 138 20.08 9.73 -15.34
C SER A 138 20.39 9.25 -16.76
N ASN A 139 20.59 7.95 -16.99
CA ASN A 139 20.82 7.41 -18.33
C ASN A 139 19.61 7.61 -19.24
N LEU A 140 18.39 7.43 -18.72
CA LEU A 140 17.17 7.71 -19.49
C LEU A 140 17.07 9.19 -19.89
N ILE A 141 17.37 10.11 -18.96
CA ILE A 141 17.36 11.54 -19.24
C ILE A 141 18.40 11.90 -20.32
N VAL A 142 19.64 11.41 -20.19
CA VAL A 142 20.71 11.67 -21.15
C VAL A 142 20.38 11.13 -22.55
N ASN A 143 19.74 9.95 -22.63
CA ASN A 143 19.40 9.31 -23.89
C ASN A 143 18.21 9.95 -24.60
N HIS A 144 17.28 10.57 -23.86
CA HIS A 144 16.03 11.10 -24.42
C HIS A 144 15.98 12.63 -24.53
N ILE A 145 16.81 13.37 -23.79
CA ILE A 145 16.76 14.83 -23.73
C ILE A 145 18.09 15.40 -24.23
N ASP A 146 18.08 16.00 -25.42
CA ASP A 146 19.25 16.62 -26.07
C ASP A 146 20.58 15.86 -25.82
N PRO A 147 20.71 14.61 -26.33
CA PRO A 147 21.88 13.76 -26.09
C PRO A 147 23.26 14.41 -26.31
N PRO A 148 23.49 15.26 -27.34
CA PRO A 148 24.81 15.87 -27.54
C PRO A 148 25.16 16.94 -26.49
N SER A 149 24.19 17.41 -25.68
CA SER A 149 24.42 18.48 -24.69
C SER A 149 25.09 18.00 -23.38
N TRP A 150 25.18 16.69 -23.16
CA TRP A 150 25.72 16.08 -21.93
C TRP A 150 27.20 15.72 -22.04
N THR A 151 27.93 15.83 -20.92
CA THR A 151 29.37 15.52 -20.84
C THR A 151 29.68 14.06 -21.17
N ASN A 152 28.77 13.14 -20.83
CA ASN A 152 28.94 11.70 -21.08
C ASN A 152 28.97 11.35 -22.58
N SER A 153 28.48 12.25 -23.43
CA SER A 153 28.55 12.15 -24.89
C SER A 153 29.89 12.66 -25.47
N GLY A 154 30.81 13.11 -24.61
CA GLY A 154 32.17 13.54 -24.97
C GLY A 154 32.32 14.98 -25.46
N VAL A 155 31.22 15.71 -25.64
CA VAL A 155 31.23 17.09 -26.22
C VAL A 155 30.41 18.09 -25.39
N GLY A 156 29.40 17.62 -24.66
CA GLY A 156 28.50 18.48 -23.89
C GLY A 156 29.11 19.03 -22.60
N THR A 157 28.50 20.10 -22.09
CA THR A 157 28.87 20.72 -20.80
C THR A 157 27.87 20.40 -19.67
N GLY A 158 26.78 19.71 -20.01
CA GLY A 158 25.74 19.32 -19.06
C GLY A 158 26.17 18.18 -18.15
N GLU A 159 25.83 18.30 -16.88
CA GLU A 159 26.13 17.31 -15.85
C GLU A 159 24.84 16.89 -15.14
N ILE A 160 24.72 15.60 -14.84
CA ILE A 160 23.62 15.02 -14.09
C ILE A 160 24.19 14.11 -13.01
N THR A 161 23.74 14.30 -11.78
CA THR A 161 24.18 13.53 -10.62
C THR A 161 22.96 13.09 -9.82
N GLU A 162 22.86 11.79 -9.59
CA GLU A 162 21.86 11.22 -8.69
C GLU A 162 22.37 11.23 -7.25
N LEU A 163 21.59 11.80 -6.34
CA LEU A 163 21.86 11.79 -4.91
C LEU A 163 20.61 11.33 -4.15
N SER A 164 20.53 10.03 -3.87
CA SER A 164 19.38 9.41 -3.20
C SER A 164 18.05 9.70 -3.90
N ASN A 165 17.18 10.52 -3.30
CA ASN A 165 15.88 10.90 -3.85
C ASN A 165 15.90 12.26 -4.57
N THR A 166 17.09 12.77 -4.89
CA THR A 166 17.26 14.06 -5.57
C THR A 166 18.11 13.89 -6.80
N LEU A 167 17.67 14.48 -7.90
CA LEU A 167 18.45 14.61 -9.12
C LEU A 167 19.03 16.02 -9.21
N ILE A 168 20.36 16.12 -9.23
CA ILE A 168 21.08 17.38 -9.41
C ILE A 168 21.44 17.48 -10.89
N VAL A 169 20.91 18.50 -11.57
CA VAL A 169 21.16 18.72 -13.00
C VAL A 169 21.79 20.08 -13.17
N ARG A 170 22.92 20.15 -13.88
CA ARG A 170 23.57 21.40 -14.28
C ARG A 170 23.51 21.53 -15.80
N GLN A 171 22.61 22.36 -16.32
CA GLN A 171 22.41 22.52 -17.75
C GLN A 171 21.77 23.89 -18.09
N THR A 172 21.59 24.17 -19.39
CA THR A 172 20.85 25.35 -19.86
C THR A 172 19.36 25.31 -19.44
N GLU A 173 18.74 26.49 -19.36
CA GLU A 173 17.33 26.63 -18.97
C GLU A 173 16.36 25.85 -19.89
N SER A 174 16.65 25.81 -21.20
CA SER A 174 15.84 25.08 -22.18
C SER A 174 15.79 23.58 -21.88
N VAL A 175 16.94 22.99 -21.54
CA VAL A 175 16.99 21.56 -21.19
C VAL A 175 16.33 21.31 -19.83
N HIS A 176 16.43 22.23 -18.87
CA HIS A 176 15.73 22.10 -17.59
C HIS A 176 14.20 22.03 -17.74
N GLN A 177 13.63 22.74 -18.71
CA GLN A 177 12.20 22.64 -19.04
C GLN A 177 11.86 21.25 -19.57
N GLN A 178 12.67 20.71 -20.49
CA GLN A 178 12.49 19.36 -21.03
C GLN A 178 12.63 18.29 -19.92
N VAL A 179 13.61 18.42 -19.02
CA VAL A 179 13.79 17.51 -17.87
C VAL A 179 12.56 17.56 -16.96
N ALA A 180 12.04 18.76 -16.66
CA ALA A 180 10.86 18.90 -15.81
C ALA A 180 9.61 18.24 -16.45
N GLU A 181 9.40 18.45 -17.75
CA GLU A 181 8.29 17.84 -18.51
C GLU A 181 8.43 16.32 -18.59
N PHE A 182 9.65 15.83 -18.79
CA PHE A 182 9.96 14.40 -18.80
C PHE A 182 9.68 13.75 -17.44
N LEU A 183 10.22 14.30 -16.35
CA LEU A 183 10.00 13.79 -15.00
C LEU A 183 8.52 13.83 -14.60
N LYS A 184 7.80 14.89 -15.00
CA LYS A 184 6.35 14.97 -14.82
C LYS A 184 5.63 13.88 -15.59
N SER A 185 5.97 13.67 -16.85
CA SER A 185 5.39 12.61 -17.69
C SER A 185 5.66 11.21 -17.13
N LEU A 186 6.89 10.98 -16.64
CA LEU A 186 7.30 9.73 -16.01
C LEU A 186 6.51 9.49 -14.71
N THR A 187 6.37 10.52 -13.87
CA THR A 187 5.60 10.46 -12.62
C THR A 187 4.13 10.14 -12.90
N ASN A 188 3.54 10.85 -13.87
CA ASN A 188 2.16 10.62 -14.32
C ASN A 188 1.97 9.21 -14.90
N SER A 189 3.00 8.67 -15.56
CA SER A 189 2.96 7.33 -16.13
C SER A 189 3.14 6.23 -15.08
N ALA A 190 4.02 6.43 -14.09
CA ALA A 190 4.34 5.43 -13.08
C ALA A 190 3.26 5.36 -11.99
N ILE A 191 2.95 6.51 -11.39
CA ILE A 191 2.08 6.62 -10.21
C ILE A 191 0.68 7.05 -10.60
N GLY A 192 0.52 7.78 -11.71
CA GLY A 192 -0.74 8.46 -12.02
C GLY A 192 -0.86 9.78 -11.25
N THR A 193 -1.76 10.65 -11.71
CA THR A 193 -1.96 11.98 -11.11
C THR A 193 -3.15 12.04 -10.16
N GLY A 194 -4.09 11.10 -10.32
CA GLY A 194 -5.35 11.10 -9.58
C GLY A 194 -5.15 10.88 -8.09
N THR A 195 -5.77 11.75 -7.29
CA THR A 195 -6.08 11.46 -5.89
C THR A 195 -7.55 11.06 -5.80
N TYR A 196 -7.80 9.99 -5.06
CA TYR A 196 -9.10 9.35 -4.93
C TYR A 196 -9.51 9.30 -3.46
N ARG A 197 -10.76 9.61 -3.18
CA ARG A 197 -11.42 9.30 -1.92
C ARG A 197 -12.18 7.99 -2.09
N VAL A 198 -11.82 6.98 -1.31
CA VAL A 198 -12.53 5.69 -1.24
C VAL A 198 -13.38 5.71 0.02
N GLU A 199 -14.69 5.67 -0.14
CA GLU A 199 -15.67 5.55 0.94
C GLU A 199 -16.18 4.10 0.96
N ALA A 200 -16.14 3.45 2.12
CA ALA A 200 -16.51 2.05 2.30
C ALA A 200 -17.54 1.90 3.42
N TRP A 201 -18.59 1.12 3.14
CA TRP A 201 -19.65 0.78 4.08
C TRP A 201 -19.70 -0.74 4.26
N TRP A 202 -19.53 -1.20 5.50
CA TRP A 202 -19.70 -2.58 5.92
C TRP A 202 -21.07 -2.71 6.59
N ILE A 203 -22.05 -3.23 5.87
CA ILE A 203 -23.45 -3.26 6.31
C ILE A 203 -23.83 -4.71 6.59
N PRO A 204 -24.05 -5.09 7.86
CA PRO A 204 -24.74 -6.33 8.19
C PRO A 204 -26.14 -6.26 7.56
N ALA A 205 -26.50 -7.23 6.74
CA ALA A 205 -27.77 -7.22 6.04
C ALA A 205 -28.63 -8.39 6.49
N THR A 206 -29.77 -8.05 7.06
CA THR A 206 -30.94 -8.94 7.11
C THR A 206 -31.60 -8.99 5.72
N GLU A 207 -32.52 -9.93 5.50
CA GLU A 207 -33.25 -10.03 4.23
C GLU A 207 -33.95 -8.73 3.78
N PRO A 208 -34.69 -7.99 4.64
CA PRO A 208 -35.29 -6.71 4.23
C PRO A 208 -34.24 -5.66 3.87
N SER A 209 -33.16 -5.56 4.65
CA SER A 209 -32.09 -4.57 4.45
C SER A 209 -31.26 -4.89 3.20
N ALA A 210 -31.08 -6.17 2.88
CA ALA A 210 -30.49 -6.61 1.61
C ALA A 210 -31.35 -6.23 0.40
N MET A 211 -32.68 -6.32 0.49
CA MET A 211 -33.59 -5.84 -0.56
C MET A 211 -33.53 -4.32 -0.70
N GLN A 212 -33.51 -3.58 0.41
CA GLN A 212 -33.34 -2.13 0.41
C GLN A 212 -32.01 -1.72 -0.24
N LEU A 213 -30.90 -2.37 0.14
CA LEU A 213 -29.58 -2.13 -0.44
C LEU A 213 -29.56 -2.36 -1.96
N LYS A 214 -30.18 -3.46 -2.44
CA LYS A 214 -30.32 -3.73 -3.88
C LYS A 214 -31.11 -2.64 -4.60
N ASN A 215 -32.17 -2.12 -3.98
CA ASN A 215 -32.97 -1.03 -4.55
C ASN A 215 -32.18 0.29 -4.61
N LEU A 216 -31.42 0.62 -3.56
CA LEU A 216 -30.53 1.80 -3.51
C LEU A 216 -29.49 1.78 -4.62
N LEU A 217 -28.86 0.62 -4.85
CA LEU A 217 -27.79 0.45 -5.83
C LEU A 217 -28.29 0.21 -7.27
N SER A 218 -29.60 0.27 -7.51
CA SER A 218 -30.21 0.06 -8.84
C SER A 218 -29.97 1.21 -9.82
N GLY A 219 -29.49 2.37 -9.34
CA GLY A 219 -29.20 3.55 -10.16
C GLY A 219 -30.42 4.39 -10.56
N LYS A 220 -31.58 4.18 -9.92
CA LYS A 220 -32.81 4.95 -10.18
C LYS A 220 -32.93 6.25 -9.38
N LEU A 221 -32.14 6.39 -8.31
CA LEU A 221 -32.18 7.53 -7.40
C LEU A 221 -31.03 8.50 -7.68
N GLU A 222 -31.25 9.77 -7.33
CA GLU A 222 -30.21 10.80 -7.31
C GLU A 222 -29.07 10.41 -6.36
N GLU A 223 -27.83 10.69 -6.76
CA GLU A 223 -26.63 10.25 -6.04
C GLU A 223 -26.62 10.71 -4.57
N ALA A 224 -26.98 11.97 -4.31
CA ALA A 224 -27.04 12.52 -2.96
C ALA A 224 -28.04 11.75 -2.07
N SER A 225 -29.20 11.39 -2.62
CA SER A 225 -30.21 10.61 -1.90
C SER A 225 -29.76 9.18 -1.65
N VAL A 226 -28.98 8.58 -2.56
CA VAL A 226 -28.41 7.23 -2.34
C VAL A 226 -27.45 7.25 -1.17
N LEU A 227 -26.59 8.26 -1.07
CA LEU A 227 -25.59 8.36 0.00
C LEU A 227 -26.23 8.57 1.37
N GLU A 228 -27.25 9.43 1.45
CA GLU A 228 -27.99 9.67 2.69
C GLU A 228 -28.70 8.39 3.17
N GLN A 229 -29.41 7.69 2.27
CA GLN A 229 -30.09 6.44 2.60
C GLN A 229 -29.11 5.29 2.90
N LEU A 230 -27.94 5.27 2.25
CA LEU A 230 -26.89 4.28 2.52
C LEU A 230 -26.26 4.51 3.90
N ALA A 231 -26.02 5.77 4.27
CA ALA A 231 -25.52 6.11 5.60
C ALA A 231 -26.54 5.76 6.69
N GLY A 232 -27.82 6.10 6.49
CA GLY A 232 -28.90 5.72 7.41
C GLY A 232 -29.04 4.21 7.56
N LEU A 233 -29.05 3.45 6.46
CA LEU A 233 -29.09 1.99 6.50
C LEU A 233 -27.87 1.40 7.22
N CYS A 234 -26.69 1.98 7.02
CA CYS A 234 -25.47 1.54 7.70
C CYS A 234 -25.55 1.77 9.22
N GLU A 235 -26.13 2.89 9.66
CA GLU A 235 -26.34 3.19 11.09
C GLU A 235 -27.40 2.28 11.71
N ASP A 236 -28.54 2.10 11.03
CA ASP A 236 -29.68 1.29 11.49
C ASP A 236 -29.28 -0.19 11.71
N GLU A 237 -28.42 -0.73 10.86
CA GLU A 237 -27.93 -2.11 10.94
C GLU A 237 -26.68 -2.27 11.83
N GLY A 238 -26.20 -1.19 12.47
CA GLY A 238 -24.97 -1.23 13.27
C GLY A 238 -23.72 -1.55 12.46
N GLY A 239 -23.71 -1.13 11.19
CA GLY A 239 -22.59 -1.26 10.29
C GLY A 239 -21.45 -0.28 10.56
N TYR A 240 -20.43 -0.35 9.71
CA TYR A 240 -19.27 0.52 9.79
C TYR A 240 -19.13 1.36 8.52
N HIS A 241 -18.69 2.60 8.68
CA HIS A 241 -18.33 3.47 7.57
C HIS A 241 -16.90 3.96 7.75
N GLY A 242 -16.12 3.96 6.67
CA GLY A 242 -14.77 4.49 6.67
C GLY A 242 -14.40 5.17 5.37
N THR A 243 -13.49 6.13 5.48
CA THR A 243 -13.02 6.93 4.34
C THR A 243 -11.50 6.85 4.27
N LEU A 244 -10.98 6.58 3.08
CA LEU A 244 -9.57 6.45 2.78
C LEU A 244 -9.20 7.38 1.63
N LEU A 245 -8.06 8.05 1.74
CA LEU A 245 -7.48 8.83 0.65
C LEU A 245 -6.41 7.98 -0.03
N CYS A 246 -6.67 7.61 -1.27
CA CYS A 246 -5.78 6.83 -2.13
C CYS A 246 -5.16 7.73 -3.19
N ARG A 247 -3.90 7.49 -3.53
CA ARG A 247 -3.33 7.98 -4.79
C ARG A 247 -3.45 6.88 -5.84
N ASP A 248 -3.49 7.29 -7.09
CA ASP A 248 -3.47 6.34 -8.21
C ASP A 248 -2.29 5.36 -8.04
N ARG A 249 -2.58 4.08 -8.31
CA ARG A 249 -1.68 2.92 -8.22
C ARG A 249 -0.97 2.69 -6.88
N ILE A 250 -1.25 3.47 -5.84
CA ILE A 250 -0.64 3.30 -4.52
C ILE A 250 -1.63 2.61 -3.59
N THR A 251 -1.23 1.45 -3.08
CA THR A 251 -1.97 0.74 -2.04
C THR A 251 -1.98 1.56 -0.75
N THR A 252 -3.17 1.85 -0.25
CA THR A 252 -3.38 2.54 1.03
C THR A 252 -4.18 1.64 1.97
N HIS A 253 -3.91 1.72 3.26
CA HIS A 253 -4.59 0.92 4.28
C HIS A 253 -5.31 1.81 5.30
N MET A 254 -6.42 1.30 5.82
CA MET A 254 -7.15 1.84 6.94
C MET A 254 -7.36 0.70 7.94
N THR A 255 -7.11 0.95 9.21
CA THR A 255 -7.40 0.01 10.30
C THR A 255 -8.12 0.76 11.40
N SER A 256 -9.16 0.15 11.97
CA SER A 256 -9.87 0.68 13.13
C SER A 256 -10.27 -0.49 14.01
N GLY A 257 -10.03 -0.37 15.32
CA GLY A 257 -10.29 -1.46 16.24
C GLY A 257 -9.37 -1.45 17.45
N LYS A 258 -9.37 -2.58 18.17
CA LYS A 258 -8.53 -2.81 19.35
C LYS A 258 -7.49 -3.88 19.02
N LYS A 259 -6.26 -3.66 19.48
CA LYS A 259 -5.22 -4.68 19.51
C LYS A 259 -5.28 -5.37 20.86
N VAL A 260 -5.58 -6.66 20.88
CA VAL A 260 -5.73 -7.45 22.10
C VAL A 260 -4.58 -8.47 22.16
N PRO A 261 -3.68 -8.37 23.15
CA PRO A 261 -2.71 -9.43 23.38
C PRO A 261 -3.44 -10.65 23.93
N VAL A 262 -3.18 -11.82 23.35
CA VAL A 262 -3.77 -13.09 23.75
C VAL A 262 -2.67 -14.12 23.96
N ILE A 263 -2.79 -14.91 25.02
CA ILE A 263 -1.87 -16.01 25.28
C ILE A 263 -2.37 -17.23 24.50
N ILE A 264 -1.69 -17.57 23.40
CA ILE A 264 -2.06 -18.72 22.55
C ILE A 264 -1.42 -20.03 22.98
N GLY A 265 -0.45 -19.97 23.89
CA GLY A 265 0.23 -21.15 24.42
C GLY A 265 1.29 -20.77 25.42
N SER A 266 1.98 -21.77 25.96
CA SER A 266 3.12 -21.57 26.83
C SER A 266 4.18 -22.64 26.59
N THR A 267 5.45 -22.26 26.73
CA THR A 267 6.58 -23.21 26.67
C THR A 267 7.12 -23.41 28.09
N PRO A 268 7.18 -24.65 28.61
CA PRO A 268 7.77 -24.90 29.91
C PRO A 268 9.28 -24.63 29.85
N VAL A 269 9.79 -23.89 30.85
CA VAL A 269 11.21 -23.58 31.01
C VAL A 269 11.66 -24.19 32.33
N VAL A 270 12.59 -25.14 32.26
CA VAL A 270 13.10 -25.84 33.44
C VAL A 270 14.51 -25.35 33.74
N GLY A 271 14.73 -24.85 34.96
CA GLY A 271 16.04 -24.51 35.52
C GLY A 271 16.47 -25.50 36.61
N THR A 272 17.68 -25.33 37.14
CA THR A 272 18.15 -26.14 38.27
C THR A 272 17.35 -25.80 39.54
N GLY A 273 16.37 -26.66 39.86
CA GLY A 273 15.52 -26.53 41.06
C GLY A 273 14.28 -25.64 40.89
N SER A 274 13.95 -25.20 39.67
CA SER A 274 12.73 -24.45 39.38
C SER A 274 12.15 -24.80 38.01
N ALA A 275 10.83 -24.70 37.89
CA ALA A 275 10.12 -24.81 36.61
C ALA A 275 9.19 -23.59 36.47
N GLY A 276 9.21 -22.98 35.29
CA GLY A 276 8.34 -21.86 34.92
C GLY A 276 7.72 -22.08 33.54
N HIS A 277 6.90 -21.14 33.11
CA HIS A 277 6.31 -21.14 31.76
C HIS A 277 6.61 -19.80 31.10
N SER A 278 7.04 -19.85 29.85
CA SER A 278 7.17 -18.67 28.99
C SER A 278 5.92 -18.58 28.10
N PRO A 279 5.04 -17.58 28.26
CA PRO A 279 3.83 -17.48 27.44
C PRO A 279 4.16 -17.08 26.01
N THR A 280 3.49 -17.71 25.05
CA THR A 280 3.46 -17.28 23.66
C THR A 280 2.32 -16.30 23.50
N VAL A 281 2.64 -15.02 23.39
CA VAL A 281 1.66 -13.94 23.22
C VAL A 281 1.51 -13.61 21.73
N GLN A 282 0.27 -13.57 21.26
CA GLN A 282 -0.10 -13.08 19.92
C GLN A 282 -0.92 -11.81 20.07
N ILE A 283 -0.73 -10.83 19.18
CA ILE A 283 -1.57 -9.63 19.16
C ILE A 283 -2.66 -9.84 18.12
N LEU A 284 -3.91 -9.98 18.56
CA LEU A 284 -5.08 -10.02 17.69
C LEU A 284 -5.54 -8.61 17.37
N HIS A 285 -5.96 -8.37 16.14
CA HIS A 285 -6.69 -7.16 15.76
C HIS A 285 -8.19 -7.45 15.75
N LEU A 286 -8.92 -6.83 16.67
CA LEU A 286 -10.38 -6.88 16.72
C LEU A 286 -10.93 -5.57 16.15
N GLY A 287 -11.49 -5.61 14.95
CA GLY A 287 -11.95 -4.42 14.26
C GLY A 287 -12.09 -4.61 12.76
N LEU A 288 -11.96 -3.50 12.03
CA LEU A 288 -12.06 -3.44 10.58
C LEU A 288 -10.74 -3.02 9.96
N MET A 289 -10.44 -3.61 8.81
CA MET A 289 -9.29 -3.30 7.99
C MET A 289 -9.72 -3.23 6.53
N LEU A 290 -9.28 -2.18 5.85
CA LEU A 290 -9.42 -2.01 4.41
C LEU A 290 -8.06 -1.68 3.81
N GLU A 291 -7.62 -2.49 2.86
CA GLU A 291 -6.53 -2.18 1.95
C GLU A 291 -7.16 -1.93 0.58
N ALA A 292 -6.82 -0.80 -0.03
CA ALA A 292 -7.35 -0.39 -1.32
C ALA A 292 -6.24 0.18 -2.19
N ARG A 293 -6.23 -0.24 -3.45
CA ARG A 293 -5.39 0.31 -4.52
C ARG A 293 -6.30 0.68 -5.68
N VAL A 294 -6.35 1.98 -5.98
CA VAL A 294 -7.13 2.52 -7.08
C VAL A 294 -6.22 2.69 -8.29
N THR A 295 -6.57 2.13 -9.43
CA THR A 295 -5.83 2.26 -10.68
C THR A 295 -6.72 2.92 -11.73
N THR A 296 -6.30 4.06 -12.26
CA THR A 296 -7.00 4.70 -13.40
C THR A 296 -6.92 3.78 -14.61
N VAL A 297 -8.07 3.45 -15.20
CA VAL A 297 -8.09 2.65 -16.44
C VAL A 297 -7.78 3.59 -17.61
N PRO A 298 -6.75 3.31 -18.42
CA PRO A 298 -6.43 4.15 -19.57
C PRO A 298 -7.57 4.21 -20.59
N ASP A 299 -7.82 5.41 -21.15
CA ASP A 299 -8.90 5.65 -22.12
C ASP A 299 -8.89 4.68 -23.31
N PHE A 300 -7.71 4.25 -23.78
CA PHE A 300 -7.59 3.35 -24.92
C PHE A 300 -8.10 1.93 -24.68
N LEU A 301 -8.24 1.50 -23.42
CA LEU A 301 -8.78 0.18 -23.07
C LEU A 301 -10.31 0.18 -22.99
N ILE A 302 -10.94 1.34 -23.09
CA ILE A 302 -12.38 1.47 -22.91
C ILE A 302 -12.96 1.73 -24.27
N SER A 303 -13.65 0.71 -24.80
CA SER A 303 -14.47 0.85 -25.99
C SER A 303 -15.33 2.11 -25.82
N GLU A 304 -15.24 3.05 -26.77
CA GLU A 304 -16.11 4.23 -26.84
C GLU A 304 -17.56 3.77 -26.96
N VAL A 305 -18.15 3.43 -25.82
CA VAL A 305 -19.57 3.23 -25.66
C VAL A 305 -20.01 4.54 -25.02
N ASP A 306 -20.64 5.39 -25.83
CA ASP A 306 -21.30 6.64 -25.46
C ASP A 306 -20.48 7.94 -25.41
N GLY A 307 -19.23 7.96 -25.92
CA GLY A 307 -18.49 9.22 -26.15
C GLY A 307 -18.20 10.07 -24.90
N LYS A 308 -18.44 9.52 -23.70
CA LYS A 308 -18.03 10.10 -22.43
C LYS A 308 -16.68 9.49 -22.06
N LYS A 309 -15.70 10.34 -21.72
CA LYS A 309 -14.41 9.89 -21.18
C LYS A 309 -14.68 8.89 -20.05
N SER A 310 -13.84 7.86 -20.00
CA SER A 310 -13.95 6.84 -18.99
C SER A 310 -13.81 7.44 -17.58
N ASP A 311 -14.91 7.54 -16.87
CA ASP A 311 -14.91 7.76 -15.42
C ASP A 311 -14.85 6.41 -14.67
N GLN A 312 -14.08 5.44 -15.18
CA GLN A 312 -13.88 4.15 -14.52
C GLN A 312 -12.48 4.03 -13.91
N VAL A 313 -12.46 3.44 -12.72
CA VAL A 313 -11.23 3.03 -12.03
C VAL A 313 -11.30 1.55 -11.72
N GLU A 314 -10.15 0.89 -11.70
CA GLU A 314 -9.99 -0.45 -11.16
C GLU A 314 -9.62 -0.34 -9.69
N LEU A 315 -10.45 -0.91 -8.81
CA LEU A 315 -10.21 -1.00 -7.39
C LEU A 315 -9.75 -2.42 -7.07
N ASN A 316 -8.50 -2.57 -6.64
CA ASN A 316 -8.02 -3.76 -5.96
C ASN A 316 -8.22 -3.55 -4.47
N PHE A 317 -8.87 -4.49 -3.79
CA PHE A 317 -9.18 -4.34 -2.38
C PHE A 317 -8.98 -5.63 -1.61
N ARG A 318 -8.68 -5.46 -0.33
CA ARG A 318 -8.74 -6.50 0.70
C ARG A 318 -9.40 -5.90 1.93
N SER A 319 -10.46 -6.52 2.39
CA SER A 319 -11.23 -6.13 3.55
C SER A 319 -11.25 -7.26 4.56
N GLN A 320 -11.03 -6.94 5.82
CA GLN A 320 -11.13 -7.87 6.93
C GLN A 320 -11.95 -7.22 8.05
N VAL A 321 -12.97 -7.91 8.54
CA VAL A 321 -13.71 -7.53 9.75
C VAL A 321 -13.60 -8.66 10.75
N THR A 322 -13.07 -8.35 11.92
CA THR A 322 -12.84 -9.29 13.01
C THR A 322 -13.62 -8.83 14.24
N GLY A 323 -14.70 -9.55 14.54
CA GLY A 323 -15.51 -9.37 15.74
C GLY A 323 -15.11 -10.35 16.84
N SER A 324 -15.35 -9.98 18.10
CA SER A 324 -15.35 -10.93 19.20
C SER A 324 -16.79 -11.39 19.45
N ASP A 325 -17.10 -12.64 19.09
CA ASP A 325 -18.44 -13.20 19.34
C ASP A 325 -18.59 -13.68 20.78
N ALA A 326 -17.52 -14.24 21.35
CA ALA A 326 -17.42 -14.60 22.75
C ALA A 326 -15.96 -14.68 23.18
N HIS A 327 -15.64 -14.13 24.35
CA HIS A 327 -14.38 -14.41 25.04
C HIS A 327 -14.67 -15.44 26.13
N VAL A 328 -14.18 -16.66 25.94
CA VAL A 328 -14.27 -17.72 26.95
C VAL A 328 -12.88 -17.90 27.54
N GLN A 329 -12.69 -17.33 28.73
CA GLN A 329 -11.48 -17.58 29.50
C GLN A 329 -11.59 -18.97 30.13
N ASP A 330 -10.83 -19.94 29.61
CA ASP A 330 -10.73 -21.26 30.23
C ASP A 330 -9.92 -21.12 31.53
N ARG A 331 -10.64 -21.12 32.66
CA ARG A 331 -10.03 -21.04 34.00
C ARG A 331 -9.60 -22.41 34.54
N SER A 332 -9.84 -23.50 33.80
CA SER A 332 -9.71 -24.85 34.33
C SER A 332 -8.31 -25.46 34.18
N THR A 333 -7.45 -24.89 33.32
CA THR A 333 -6.08 -25.33 33.13
C THR A 333 -5.07 -24.46 33.89
N ILE A 334 -4.01 -25.08 34.42
CA ILE A 334 -2.87 -24.40 35.08
C ILE A 334 -2.25 -23.35 34.14
N GLU A 335 -2.39 -23.56 32.84
CA GLU A 335 -2.05 -22.59 31.79
C GLU A 335 -3.28 -21.75 31.44
N LYS A 336 -3.21 -20.44 31.74
CA LYS A 336 -4.20 -19.45 31.31
C LYS A 336 -4.02 -19.17 29.81
N ILE A 337 -4.56 -20.05 28.97
CA ILE A 337 -4.61 -19.85 27.52
C ILE A 337 -5.89 -19.08 27.21
N ASP A 338 -5.75 -17.94 26.54
CA ASP A 338 -6.88 -17.15 26.11
C ASP A 338 -7.48 -17.77 24.85
N ARG A 339 -8.76 -18.15 24.90
CA ARG A 339 -9.49 -18.64 23.73
C ARG A 339 -10.48 -17.57 23.28
N TYR A 340 -10.29 -17.08 22.06
CA TYR A 340 -11.22 -16.17 21.40
C TYR A 340 -11.91 -16.91 20.26
N GLU A 341 -13.25 -16.92 20.28
CA GLU A 341 -14.02 -17.23 19.09
C GLU A 341 -14.09 -15.93 18.26
N LEU A 342 -13.27 -15.88 17.21
CA LEU A 342 -13.23 -14.75 16.28
C LEU A 342 -14.22 -14.99 15.14
N GLY A 343 -15.15 -14.06 14.98
CA GLY A 343 -15.92 -13.93 13.75
C GLY A 343 -15.07 -13.19 12.74
N GLU A 344 -14.50 -13.89 11.76
CA GLU A 344 -13.67 -13.30 10.73
C GLU A 344 -14.40 -13.29 9.38
N HIS A 345 -14.53 -12.09 8.81
CA HIS A 345 -15.07 -11.86 7.47
C HIS A 345 -13.95 -11.29 6.60
N ILE A 346 -13.44 -12.08 5.66
CA ILE A 346 -12.40 -11.65 4.71
C ILE A 346 -12.99 -11.59 3.30
N ALA A 347 -12.85 -10.45 2.64
CA ALA A 347 -13.04 -10.30 1.20
C ALA A 347 -11.76 -9.78 0.56
N ALA A 348 -11.39 -10.32 -0.60
CA ALA A 348 -10.34 -9.75 -1.44
C ALA A 348 -10.73 -9.91 -2.90
N GLY A 349 -10.42 -8.92 -3.72
CA GLY A 349 -10.73 -8.98 -5.14
C GLY A 349 -10.31 -7.72 -5.89
N SER A 350 -10.60 -7.72 -7.19
CA SER A 350 -10.53 -6.53 -8.02
C SER A 350 -11.88 -6.28 -8.70
N CYS A 351 -12.25 -5.02 -8.86
CA CYS A 351 -13.48 -4.65 -9.54
C CYS A 351 -13.33 -3.30 -10.25
N ARG A 352 -14.10 -3.09 -11.32
CA ARG A 352 -14.18 -1.79 -11.99
C ARG A 352 -15.36 -0.99 -11.45
N ILE A 353 -15.09 0.22 -10.97
CA ILE A 353 -16.08 1.09 -10.36
C ILE A 353 -16.15 2.39 -11.17
N ARG A 354 -17.37 2.89 -11.40
CA ARG A 354 -17.57 4.22 -11.95
C ARG A 354 -17.39 5.25 -10.84
N ILE A 355 -16.56 6.25 -11.09
CA ILE A 355 -16.30 7.35 -10.15
C ILE A 355 -17.63 8.01 -9.75
N GLY A 356 -17.80 8.29 -8.46
CA GLY A 356 -19.00 8.89 -7.87
C GLY A 356 -20.13 7.91 -7.57
N THR A 357 -20.19 6.75 -8.23
CA THR A 357 -21.30 5.80 -8.04
C THR A 357 -20.95 4.72 -6.99
N PRO A 358 -21.69 4.59 -5.88
CA PRO A 358 -21.50 3.50 -4.94
C PRO A 358 -21.82 2.15 -5.59
N ARG A 359 -21.04 1.12 -5.25
CA ARG A 359 -21.19 -0.25 -5.78
C ARG A 359 -20.99 -1.28 -4.68
N LEU A 360 -21.81 -2.33 -4.68
CA LEU A 360 -21.58 -3.53 -3.88
C LEU A 360 -20.41 -4.30 -4.52
N ILE A 361 -19.31 -4.46 -3.78
CA ILE A 361 -18.08 -5.10 -4.28
C ILE A 361 -17.82 -6.47 -3.65
N ALA A 362 -18.37 -6.73 -2.48
CA ALA A 362 -18.30 -8.04 -1.84
C ALA A 362 -19.52 -8.26 -0.94
N SER A 363 -19.88 -9.53 -0.76
CA SER A 363 -20.90 -9.96 0.18
C SER A 363 -20.39 -11.20 0.90
N LEU A 364 -20.37 -11.16 2.22
CA LEU A 364 -19.74 -12.16 3.07
C LEU A 364 -20.79 -12.81 3.96
N THR A 365 -21.21 -14.02 3.59
CA THR A 365 -22.05 -14.84 4.44
C THR A 365 -21.19 -15.55 5.48
N ARG A 366 -21.58 -15.45 6.75
CA ARG A 366 -20.90 -16.18 7.83
C ARG A 366 -21.19 -17.67 7.68
N LEU A 367 -20.17 -18.48 7.39
CA LEU A 367 -20.27 -19.93 7.47
C LEU A 367 -20.10 -20.35 8.94
N SER A 368 -21.20 -20.54 9.66
CA SER A 368 -21.13 -21.12 11.01
C SER A 368 -21.00 -22.64 10.89
N ASN A 369 -19.84 -23.20 11.25
CA ASN A 369 -19.64 -24.65 11.34
C ASN A 369 -20.35 -25.30 12.54
N GLN A 370 -20.91 -24.52 13.47
CA GLN A 370 -21.74 -25.04 14.55
C GLN A 370 -23.21 -25.06 14.13
N GLU A 371 -23.81 -26.25 14.13
CA GLU A 371 -25.27 -26.47 14.17
C GLU A 371 -25.84 -25.90 15.48
N ARG A 372 -25.71 -24.59 15.73
CA ARG A 372 -26.51 -23.96 16.78
C ARG A 372 -27.94 -23.97 16.27
N HIS A 373 -28.82 -24.60 17.04
CA HIS A 373 -30.27 -24.64 16.83
C HIS A 373 -30.97 -23.26 16.87
N ASP A 374 -30.21 -22.17 16.78
CA ASP A 374 -30.75 -20.83 16.72
C ASP A 374 -31.12 -20.52 15.27
N THR A 375 -32.41 -20.42 14.99
CA THR A 375 -32.97 -20.31 13.63
C THR A 375 -32.73 -18.95 12.97
N SER A 376 -32.04 -18.02 13.64
CA SER A 376 -31.68 -16.73 13.04
C SER A 376 -30.53 -16.95 12.05
N ILE A 377 -30.83 -16.81 10.76
CA ILE A 377 -29.83 -16.78 9.69
C ILE A 377 -28.81 -15.68 10.04
N PRO A 378 -27.50 -15.98 10.10
CA PRO A 378 -26.52 -14.96 10.43
C PRO A 378 -26.55 -13.85 9.37
N PRO A 379 -26.51 -12.57 9.78
CA PRO A 379 -26.60 -11.46 8.84
C PRO A 379 -25.42 -11.53 7.85
N GLU A 380 -25.72 -11.24 6.59
CA GLU A 380 -24.74 -11.21 5.52
C GLU A 380 -24.00 -9.87 5.57
N LEU A 381 -22.67 -9.87 5.66
CA LEU A 381 -21.90 -8.63 5.69
C LEU A 381 -21.63 -8.13 4.27
N ASN A 382 -22.29 -7.05 3.87
CA ASN A 382 -22.16 -6.44 2.56
C ASN A 382 -21.09 -5.32 2.59
N LEU A 383 -20.19 -5.32 1.62
CA LEU A 383 -19.19 -4.26 1.43
C LEU A 383 -19.56 -3.41 0.21
N VAL A 384 -19.99 -2.19 0.47
CA VAL A 384 -20.28 -1.18 -0.56
C VAL A 384 -19.11 -0.21 -0.60
N VAL A 385 -18.64 0.12 -1.79
CA VAL A 385 -17.58 1.12 -1.98
C VAL A 385 -17.97 2.16 -3.01
N ARG A 386 -17.60 3.40 -2.73
CA ARG A 386 -17.65 4.52 -3.67
C ARG A 386 -16.24 5.09 -3.81
N VAL A 387 -15.86 5.38 -5.05
CA VAL A 387 -14.60 6.06 -5.34
C VAL A 387 -14.91 7.42 -5.95
N THR A 388 -14.40 8.49 -5.35
CA THR A 388 -14.57 9.86 -5.83
C THR A 388 -13.21 10.42 -6.18
N ARG A 389 -13.03 10.96 -7.39
CA ARG A 389 -11.81 11.66 -7.76
C ARG A 389 -11.82 13.04 -7.10
N LEU A 390 -10.77 13.37 -6.36
CA LEU A 390 -10.57 14.72 -5.84
C LEU A 390 -9.95 15.56 -6.97
N ALA A 391 -10.50 16.74 -7.22
CA ALA A 391 -9.91 17.68 -8.17
C ALA A 391 -8.50 18.05 -7.68
N GLU A 392 -7.54 18.05 -8.62
CA GLU A 392 -6.15 18.47 -8.38
C GLU A 392 -6.05 19.96 -8.08
#